data_AF-A0AAD6DG92-F1
#
_entry.id   AF-A0AAD6DG92-F1
#
_cell.length_a   1.000
_cell.length_b   1.000
_cell.length_c   1.000
_cell.angle_alpha   90.00
_cell.angle_beta   90.00
_cell.angle_gamma   90.00
#
_symmetry.space_group_name_H-M   'P 1'
#
loop_
_entity.id
_entity.type
_entity.pdbx_description
1 polymer ?
#
loop_
_entity_poly.entity_id
_entity_poly.type
_entity_poly.pdbx_seq_one_letter_code
_entity_poly.pdbx_strand_id
1 'polypeptide(L)' 'MLRDLLLYLSLFWASKQCRKLCLRGNKSFKEGAFGLPWFQCTNSEVKTEGFWGIDHLGVVADFLGLDRSRDSGFRALL' A
#
# COMPACT_ATOMS: atom_id res chain seq x y z
N MET A 1 -18.72 28.81 -22.74
CA MET A 1 -17.92 27.98 -23.66
C MET A 1 -16.56 27.58 -23.09
N LEU A 2 -15.60 28.48 -22.81
CA LEU A 2 -14.29 28.09 -22.25
C LEU A 2 -14.36 27.52 -20.82
N ARG A 3 -15.23 28.10 -19.96
CA ARG A 3 -15.44 27.60 -18.58
C ARG A 3 -16.01 26.19 -18.55
N ASP A 4 -16.94 25.90 -19.45
CA ASP A 4 -17.59 24.59 -19.56
C ASP A 4 -16.60 23.51 -20.02
N LEU A 5 -15.71 23.85 -20.97
CA LEU A 5 -14.64 22.96 -21.43
C LEU A 5 -13.61 22.68 -20.31
N LEU A 6 -13.22 23.70 -19.54
CA LEU A 6 -12.33 23.55 -18.39
C LEU A 6 -12.95 22.66 -17.29
N LEU A 7 -14.24 22.84 -17.01
CA LEU A 7 -14.96 22.00 -16.05
C LEU A 7 -15.07 20.54 -16.53
N TYR A 8 -15.32 20.34 -17.83
CA TYR A 8 -15.37 19.00 -18.42
C TYR A 8 -14.02 18.30 -18.34
N LEU A 9 -12.93 19.00 -18.67
CA LEU A 9 -11.58 18.45 -18.59
C LEU A 9 -11.18 18.09 -17.16
N SER A 10 -11.55 18.90 -16.17
CA SER A 10 -11.27 18.62 -14.76
C SER A 10 -12.05 17.41 -14.24
N LEU A 11 -13.35 17.31 -14.55
CA LEU A 11 -14.18 16.15 -14.21
C LEU A 11 -13.69 14.87 -14.90
N PHE A 12 -13.30 14.98 -16.17
CA PHE A 12 -12.73 13.86 -16.91
C PHE A 12 -11.43 13.36 -16.26
N TRP A 13 -10.54 14.27 -15.85
CA TRP A 13 -9.32 13.93 -15.12
C TRP A 13 -9.60 13.31 -13.75
N ALA A 14 -10.50 13.89 -12.97
CA ALA A 14 -10.92 13.32 -11.68
C ALA A 14 -11.48 11.90 -11.86
N SER A 15 -12.30 11.66 -12.88
CA SER A 15 -12.84 10.33 -13.16
C SER A 15 -11.74 9.31 -13.49
N LYS A 16 -10.68 9.71 -14.21
CA LYS A 16 -9.53 8.85 -14.49
C LYS A 16 -8.77 8.52 -13.21
N GLN A 17 -8.61 9.49 -12.31
CA GLN A 17 -7.91 9.30 -11.04
C GLN A 17 -8.70 8.38 -10.10
N CYS A 18 -10.01 8.60 -9.94
CA CYS A 18 -10.89 7.72 -9.16
C CYS A 18 -10.84 6.28 -9.68
N ARG A 19 -10.93 6.07 -11.00
CA ARG A 19 -10.80 4.73 -11.60
C ARG A 19 -9.46 4.07 -11.26
N LYS A 20 -8.35 4.81 -11.34
CA LYS A 20 -7.02 4.29 -10.95
C LYS A 20 -6.97 3.87 -9.47
N LEU A 21 -7.58 4.64 -8.57
CA LEU A 21 -7.64 4.32 -7.14
C LEU A 21 -8.47 3.05 -6.88
N CYS A 22 -9.65 2.93 -7.49
CA CYS A 22 -10.48 1.74 -7.39
C CYS A 22 -9.76 0.48 -7.90
N LEU A 23 -9.04 0.57 -9.03
CA LEU A 23 -8.26 -0.55 -9.58
C LEU A 23 -7.15 -1.00 -8.62
N ARG A 24 -6.48 -0.06 -7.94
CA ARG A 24 -5.46 -0.37 -6.93
C ARG A 24 -6.08 -1.03 -5.70
N GLY A 25 -7.19 -0.50 -5.19
CA GLY A 25 -7.89 -1.11 -4.06
C GLY A 25 -8.34 -2.54 -4.36
N ASN A 26 -8.93 -2.77 -5.54
CA ASN A 26 -9.33 -4.11 -5.99
C ASN A 26 -8.15 -5.09 -6.06
N LYS A 27 -6.95 -4.62 -6.44
CA LYS A 27 -5.74 -5.45 -6.42
C LYS A 27 -5.40 -5.86 -4.98
N SER A 28 -5.39 -4.91 -4.03
CA SER A 28 -5.12 -5.21 -2.62
C SER A 28 -6.13 -6.20 -2.02
N PHE A 29 -7.42 -6.08 -2.34
CA PHE A 29 -8.43 -7.05 -1.89
C PHE A 29 -8.18 -8.47 -2.44
N LYS A 30 -7.76 -8.59 -3.71
CA LYS A 30 -7.37 -9.89 -4.29
C LYS A 30 -6.16 -10.51 -3.60
N GLU A 31 -5.32 -9.68 -3.00
CA GLU A 31 -4.11 -10.06 -2.27
C GLU A 31 -4.39 -10.36 -0.79
N GLY A 32 -5.66 -10.34 -0.37
CA GLY A 32 -6.09 -10.67 1.00
C GLY A 32 -6.27 -9.46 1.92
N ALA A 33 -6.04 -8.24 1.44
CA ALA A 33 -6.22 -7.05 2.26
C ALA A 33 -7.69 -6.88 2.66
N PHE A 34 -7.96 -6.79 3.96
CA PHE A 34 -9.29 -6.49 4.49
C PHE A 34 -9.38 -5.09 5.14
N GLY A 35 -8.25 -4.40 5.27
CA GLY A 35 -8.13 -3.09 5.90
C GLY A 35 -6.81 -2.42 5.58
N LEU A 36 -6.57 -1.24 6.18
CA LEU A 36 -5.34 -0.47 6.01
C LEU A 36 -4.67 -0.17 7.37
N PRO A 37 -3.33 -0.01 7.42
CA PRO A 37 -2.41 -0.29 6.32
C PRO A 37 -2.23 -1.80 6.09
N TRP A 38 -2.07 -2.17 4.81
CA TRP A 38 -1.76 -3.53 4.38
C TRP A 38 -0.43 -3.52 3.64
N PHE A 39 0.47 -4.40 4.04
CA PHE A 39 1.78 -4.58 3.42
C PHE A 39 1.81 -5.91 2.69
N GLN A 40 2.07 -5.86 1.39
CA GLN A 40 2.43 -7.06 0.64
C GLN A 40 3.95 -7.03 0.42
N CYS A 41 4.64 -8.01 1.01
CA CYS A 41 6.09 -8.04 1.05
C CYS A 41 6.60 -9.29 0.35
N THR A 42 7.62 -9.14 -0.49
CA THR A 42 8.32 -10.26 -1.13
C THR A 42 9.75 -10.30 -0.61
N ASN A 43 10.17 -11.44 -0.06
CA ASN A 43 11.52 -11.61 0.50
C ASN A 43 12.53 -12.09 -0.55
N SER A 44 13.80 -12.26 -0.14
CA SER A 44 14.88 -12.73 -1.02
C SER A 44 14.69 -14.16 -1.55
N GLU A 45 13.83 -14.96 -0.91
CA GLU A 45 13.45 -16.30 -1.36
C GLU A 45 12.26 -16.28 -2.34
N VAL A 46 11.83 -15.09 -2.79
CA VAL A 46 10.69 -14.89 -3.69
C VAL A 46 9.35 -15.33 -3.08
N LYS A 47 9.29 -15.49 -1.75
CA LYS A 47 8.04 -15.72 -1.02
C LYS A 47 7.34 -14.39 -0.81
N THR A 48 6.03 -14.36 -1.07
CA THR A 48 5.21 -13.15 -0.90
C THR A 48 4.16 -13.40 0.16
N GLU A 49 4.12 -12.53 1.17
CA GLU A 49 3.17 -12.60 2.29
C GLU A 49 2.50 -11.24 2.53
N GLY A 50 1.32 -11.29 3.14
CA GLY A 50 0.51 -10.12 3.49
C GLY A 50 0.47 -9.87 4.99
N PHE A 51 0.68 -8.61 5.40
CA PHE A 51 0.70 -8.18 6.80
C PHE A 51 -0.26 -7.00 7.00
N TRP A 52 -1.09 -7.06 8.03
CA TRP A 52 -2.04 -6.01 8.37
C TRP A 52 -1.63 -5.27 9.64
N GLY A 53 -1.66 -3.94 9.61
CA GLY A 53 -1.39 -3.10 10.77
C GLY A 53 0.05 -2.61 10.87
N ILE A 54 0.24 -1.45 11.50
CA ILE A 54 1.57 -0.83 11.72
C ILE A 54 2.37 -1.61 12.79
N ASP A 55 1.67 -2.26 13.69
CA ASP A 55 2.22 -3.12 14.73
C ASP A 55 3.03 -4.30 14.14
N HIS A 56 2.68 -4.79 12.95
CA HIS A 56 3.37 -5.89 12.29
C HIS A 56 4.68 -5.50 11.59
N LEU A 57 5.13 -4.24 11.67
CA LEU A 57 6.36 -3.82 10.98
C LEU A 57 7.63 -4.54 11.49
N GLY A 58 7.67 -4.98 12.75
CA GLY A 58 8.77 -5.81 13.25
C GLY A 58 8.78 -7.18 12.58
N VAL A 59 7.62 -7.84 12.52
CA VAL A 59 7.42 -9.10 11.80
C VAL A 59 7.73 -8.97 10.30
N VAL A 60 7.36 -7.86 9.66
CA VAL A 60 7.70 -7.57 8.26
C VAL A 60 9.21 -7.46 8.08
N ALA A 61 9.91 -6.77 8.98
CA ALA A 61 11.36 -6.65 8.93
C ALA A 61 12.04 -8.02 9.08
N ASP A 62 11.55 -8.86 10.00
CA ASP A 62 12.05 -10.22 10.20
C ASP A 62 11.79 -11.10 8.95
N PHE A 63 10.59 -11.03 8.37
CA PHE A 63 10.24 -11.74 7.13
C PHE A 63 11.12 -11.35 5.94
N LEU A 64 11.47 -10.06 5.85
CA LEU A 64 12.35 -9.52 4.81
C LEU A 64 13.84 -9.77 5.10
N GLY A 65 14.19 -10.31 6.28
CA GLY A 65 15.57 -10.55 6.68
C GLY A 65 16.37 -9.26 6.94
N LEU A 66 15.71 -8.19 7.37
CA LEU A 66 16.34 -6.90 7.65
C LEU A 66 16.99 -6.88 9.04
N ASP A 67 18.15 -6.25 9.14
CA ASP A 67 18.83 -6.06 10.43
C ASP A 67 18.19 -4.93 11.24
N ARG A 68 17.40 -5.32 12.23
CA ARG A 68 16.70 -4.43 13.17
C ARG A 68 17.62 -3.77 14.20
N SER A 69 18.86 -4.23 14.38
CA SER A 69 19.78 -3.65 15.37
C SER A 69 20.33 -2.28 14.96
N ARG A 70 20.20 -1.94 13.67
CA ARG A 70 20.73 -0.70 13.07
C ARG A 70 20.01 0.56 13.53
N ASP A 71 18.79 0.43 14.04
CA ASP A 71 18.00 1.56 14.54
C ASP A 71 17.26 1.20 15.83
N SER A 72 17.47 2.02 16.86
CA SER A 72 16.77 1.90 18.14
C SER A 72 15.24 1.96 18.03
N GLY A 73 14.70 2.55 16.97
CA GLY A 73 13.27 2.65 16.70
C GLY A 73 12.57 1.30 16.52
N PHE A 74 13.30 0.25 16.08
CA PHE A 74 12.75 -1.10 15.95
C PHE A 74 12.39 -1.77 17.29
N ARG A 75 12.79 -1.18 18.43
CA ARG A 75 12.41 -1.66 19.77
C ARG A 75 10.95 -1.36 20.12
N ALA A 76 10.33 -0.42 19.42
CA ALA A 76 8.93 -0.04 19.62
C ALA A 76 7.95 -0.84 18.73
N LEU A 77 8.47 -1.69 17.84
CA LEU A 77 7.69 -2.53 16.94
C LEU A 77 7.57 -3.95 17.52
N LEU A 78 6.37 -4.50 17.45
CA LEU A 78 6.07 -5.87 17.90
C LEU A 78 6.76 -6.91 17.01
#